data_AF-A0A967LH41-F1
#
_entry.id   AF-A0A967LH41-F1
#
_cell.length_a   1.000
_cell.length_b   1.000
_cell.length_c   1.000
_cell.angle_alpha   90.00
_cell.angle_beta   90.00
_cell.angle_gamma   90.00
#
_symmetry.space_group_name_H-M   'P 1'
#
loop_
_entity.id
_entity.type
_entity.pdbx_description
1 polymer ?
#
loop_
_entity_poly.entity_id
_entity_poly.type
_entity_poly.pdbx_seq_one_letter_code
_entity_poly.pdbx_strand_id
1 'polypeptide(L)'
;SLAQAAELLRELEALDVDGAVTAHGREMAGVGVHPRLAHMLLRGREMGLGGLACDLAALLGDRDILDAPDRAPDADLRLRVEAMRRSRSGARTPVDTVRGQRVRPGALRRTLREAEHLRRLCGVDGGRSPAGDSEHTGIVLAFAYPDRIGRRREGERGRFLLRNGKGARFAEAQALAGSDWIVAADLDARGRDARIFRAAPLDEE
;
A
#
# COMPACT_ATOMS: atom_id res chain seq x y z
N SER A 1 -11.27 -8.14 -17.69
CA SER A 1 -12.24 -7.80 -18.76
C SER A 1 -12.61 -6.33 -18.67
N LEU A 2 -13.30 -5.76 -19.68
CA LEU A 2 -13.81 -4.38 -19.60
C LEU A 2 -14.76 -4.18 -18.41
N ALA A 3 -15.64 -5.16 -18.15
CA ALA A 3 -16.58 -5.12 -17.03
C ALA A 3 -15.88 -5.01 -15.66
N GLN A 4 -14.83 -5.81 -15.43
CA GLN A 4 -14.03 -5.76 -14.20
C GLN A 4 -13.29 -4.42 -14.03
N ALA A 5 -12.84 -3.83 -15.14
CA ALA A 5 -12.22 -2.50 -15.10
C ALA A 5 -13.23 -1.41 -14.73
N ALA A 6 -14.44 -1.47 -15.31
CA ALA A 6 -15.51 -0.51 -14.99
C ALA A 6 -16.02 -0.67 -13.55
N GLU A 7 -16.15 -1.89 -13.05
CA GLU A 7 -16.50 -2.17 -11.65
C GLU A 7 -15.47 -1.58 -10.69
N LEU A 8 -14.17 -1.82 -10.95
CA LEU A 8 -13.10 -1.19 -10.17
C LEU A 8 -13.18 0.34 -10.23
N LEU A 9 -13.37 0.94 -11.40
CA LEU A 9 -13.45 2.39 -11.50
C LEU A 9 -14.66 2.98 -10.75
N ARG A 10 -15.76 2.25 -10.60
CA ARG A 10 -16.85 2.65 -9.71
C ARG A 10 -16.47 2.52 -8.23
N GLU A 11 -15.80 1.43 -7.84
CA GLU A 11 -15.30 1.28 -6.45
C GLU A 11 -14.29 2.36 -6.06
N LEU A 12 -13.53 2.89 -7.03
CA LEU A 12 -12.59 4.00 -6.84
C LEU A 12 -13.26 5.38 -7.04
N GLU A 13 -14.59 5.43 -7.16
CA GLU A 13 -15.39 6.64 -7.37
C GLU A 13 -15.05 7.43 -8.65
N ALA A 14 -14.36 6.82 -9.60
CA ALA A 14 -13.98 7.43 -10.87
C ALA A 14 -15.12 7.43 -11.89
N LEU A 15 -16.05 6.48 -11.76
CA LEU A 15 -17.29 6.38 -12.53
C LEU A 15 -18.50 6.41 -11.58
N ASP A 16 -19.59 7.05 -12.02
CA ASP A 16 -20.87 6.99 -11.31
C ASP A 16 -21.67 5.71 -11.63
N VAL A 17 -22.90 5.65 -11.12
CA VAL A 17 -23.81 4.51 -11.31
C VAL A 17 -24.18 4.28 -12.77
N ASP A 18 -24.24 5.34 -13.57
CA ASP A 18 -24.58 5.30 -15.00
C ASP A 18 -23.34 5.02 -15.87
N GLY A 19 -22.14 5.06 -15.27
CA GLY A 19 -20.86 4.83 -15.94
C GLY A 19 -20.23 6.08 -16.54
N ALA A 20 -20.70 7.28 -16.19
CA ALA A 20 -20.09 8.54 -16.58
C ALA A 20 -18.90 8.88 -15.66
N VAL A 21 -17.91 9.61 -16.21
CA VAL A 21 -16.70 10.00 -15.47
C VAL A 21 -17.03 11.11 -14.47
N THR A 22 -16.70 10.87 -13.20
CA THR A 22 -16.95 11.84 -12.11
C THR A 22 -15.93 13.00 -12.12
N ALA A 23 -16.13 14.00 -11.27
CA ALA A 23 -15.10 15.02 -11.02
C ALA A 23 -13.81 14.39 -10.47
N HIS A 24 -13.95 13.50 -9.49
CA HIS A 24 -12.86 12.72 -8.91
C HIS A 24 -12.15 11.85 -9.96
N GLY A 25 -12.89 11.17 -10.84
CA GLY A 25 -12.33 10.39 -11.94
C GLY A 25 -11.52 11.21 -12.94
N ARG A 26 -11.94 12.46 -13.20
CA ARG A 26 -11.16 13.41 -14.01
C ARG A 26 -9.87 13.83 -13.31
N GLU A 27 -9.91 14.10 -12.01
CA GLU A 27 -8.71 14.40 -11.22
C GLU A 27 -7.75 13.21 -11.21
N MET A 28 -8.26 11.99 -10.99
CA MET A 28 -7.47 10.76 -11.02
C MET A 28 -6.74 10.58 -12.35
N ALA A 29 -7.44 10.82 -13.47
CA ALA A 29 -6.83 10.74 -14.81
C ALA A 29 -5.70 11.76 -15.00
N GLY A 30 -5.79 12.93 -14.36
CA GLY A 30 -4.78 13.98 -14.40
C GLY A 30 -3.48 13.65 -13.65
N VAL A 31 -3.49 12.70 -12.71
CA VAL A 31 -2.29 12.31 -11.94
C VAL A 31 -1.28 11.52 -12.80
N GLY A 32 -1.74 10.80 -13.83
CA GLY A 32 -0.83 10.06 -14.72
C GLY A 32 -0.22 8.78 -14.12
N VAL A 33 -0.86 8.21 -13.09
CA VAL A 33 -0.50 6.90 -12.51
C VAL A 33 -1.68 5.92 -12.61
N HIS A 34 -1.47 4.66 -12.21
CA HIS A 34 -2.56 3.66 -12.19
C HIS A 34 -3.77 4.15 -11.37
N PRO A 35 -5.03 3.93 -11.79
CA PRO A 35 -6.22 4.48 -11.11
C PRO A 35 -6.27 4.23 -9.60
N ARG A 36 -5.90 3.02 -9.15
CA ARG A 36 -5.81 2.69 -7.71
C ARG A 36 -4.86 3.62 -6.94
N LEU A 37 -3.69 3.90 -7.51
CA LEU A 37 -2.70 4.78 -6.88
C LEU A 37 -3.14 6.23 -6.97
N ALA A 38 -3.74 6.66 -8.09
CA ALA A 38 -4.29 8.01 -8.24
C ALA A 38 -5.38 8.27 -7.18
N HIS A 39 -6.31 7.33 -7.00
CA HIS A 39 -7.34 7.43 -5.98
C HIS A 39 -6.75 7.54 -4.58
N MET A 40 -5.80 6.66 -4.23
CA MET A 40 -5.11 6.68 -2.94
C MET A 40 -4.34 7.98 -2.68
N LEU A 41 -3.67 8.54 -3.69
CA LEU A 41 -2.95 9.80 -3.58
C LEU A 41 -3.90 10.97 -3.28
N LEU A 42 -5.03 11.05 -4.00
CA LEU A 42 -6.02 12.11 -3.82
C LEU A 42 -6.72 12.00 -2.45
N ARG A 43 -7.22 10.82 -2.08
CA ARG A 43 -7.86 10.58 -0.76
C ARG A 43 -6.88 10.76 0.39
N GLY A 44 -5.66 10.24 0.25
CA GLY A 44 -4.62 10.44 1.25
C GLY A 44 -4.34 11.92 1.47
N ARG A 45 -4.28 12.73 0.41
CA ARG A 45 -4.12 14.19 0.52
C ARG A 45 -5.29 14.85 1.25
N GLU A 46 -6.53 14.50 0.91
CA GLU A 46 -7.74 15.02 1.58
C GLU A 46 -7.75 14.72 3.09
N MET A 47 -7.22 13.57 3.50
CA MET A 47 -7.09 13.18 4.91
C MET A 47 -5.87 13.76 5.63
N GLY A 48 -5.06 14.60 4.98
CA GLY A 48 -3.79 15.09 5.53
C GLY A 48 -2.67 14.03 5.57
N LEU A 49 -2.88 12.87 4.95
CA LEU A 49 -1.95 11.75 4.85
C LEU A 49 -1.24 11.68 3.48
N GLY A 50 -1.23 12.79 2.72
CA GLY A 50 -0.68 12.84 1.36
C GLY A 50 0.78 12.37 1.29
N GLY A 51 1.59 12.69 2.30
CA GLY A 51 2.98 12.25 2.37
C GLY A 51 3.13 10.73 2.45
N LEU A 52 2.29 10.07 3.25
CA LEU A 52 2.23 8.62 3.36
C LEU A 52 1.70 7.98 2.08
N ALA A 53 0.68 8.57 1.46
CA ALA A 53 0.15 8.08 0.19
C ALA A 53 1.20 8.11 -0.93
N CYS A 54 2.02 9.17 -1.01
CA CYS A 54 3.15 9.23 -1.94
C CYS A 54 4.22 8.18 -1.65
N ASP A 55 4.52 7.93 -0.37
CA ASP A 55 5.48 6.89 0.02
C ASP A 55 4.99 5.50 -0.37
N LEU A 56 3.71 5.20 -0.12
CA LEU A 56 3.08 3.94 -0.50
C LEU A 56 2.97 3.77 -2.00
N ALA A 57 2.59 4.81 -2.75
CA ALA A 57 2.55 4.76 -4.21
C ALA A 57 3.93 4.45 -4.79
N ALA A 58 4.99 5.08 -4.30
CA ALA A 58 6.37 4.81 -4.72
C ALA A 58 6.81 3.38 -4.37
N LEU A 59 6.47 2.90 -3.16
CA LEU A 59 6.76 1.53 -2.74
C LEU A 59 6.04 0.49 -3.60
N LEU A 60 4.81 0.78 -4.03
CA LEU A 60 3.99 -0.12 -4.83
C LEU A 60 4.40 -0.15 -6.31
N GLY A 61 4.97 0.96 -6.82
CA GLY A 61 5.37 1.11 -8.22
C GLY A 61 6.73 0.52 -8.61
N ASP A 62 7.67 0.33 -7.67
CA ASP A 62 9.00 -0.26 -7.93
C ASP A 62 9.12 -1.66 -7.29
N ARG A 63 10.22 -2.34 -7.61
CA ARG A 63 10.69 -3.54 -6.92
C ARG A 63 10.85 -3.23 -5.42
N ASP A 64 10.51 -4.22 -4.61
CA ASP A 64 10.59 -4.14 -3.15
C ASP A 64 11.95 -3.59 -2.66
N ILE A 65 11.94 -2.80 -1.59
CA ILE A 65 13.16 -2.30 -0.96
C ILE A 65 13.76 -3.30 0.01
N LEU A 66 12.95 -4.23 0.55
CA LEU A 66 13.44 -5.30 1.39
C LEU A 66 14.07 -6.40 0.55
N ASP A 67 15.08 -7.04 1.11
CA ASP A 67 15.74 -8.21 0.55
C ASP A 67 15.78 -9.33 1.59
N ALA A 68 15.45 -10.53 1.14
CA ALA A 68 15.46 -11.73 1.93
C ALA A 68 15.90 -12.88 1.02
N PRO A 69 17.20 -13.20 0.96
CA PRO A 69 17.74 -14.20 0.05
C PRO A 69 17.24 -15.62 0.38
N ASP A 70 17.05 -15.91 1.67
CA ASP A 70 16.75 -17.26 2.15
C ASP A 70 15.26 -17.47 2.52
N ARG A 71 14.44 -16.42 2.47
CA ARG A 71 13.01 -16.47 2.84
C ARG A 71 12.20 -15.36 2.17
N ALA A 72 10.88 -15.39 2.34
CA ALA A 72 10.06 -14.25 1.90
C ALA A 72 10.36 -12.99 2.74
N PRO A 73 10.43 -11.79 2.14
CA PRO A 73 10.39 -10.55 2.91
C PRO A 73 9.12 -10.50 3.77
N ASP A 74 9.22 -9.84 4.93
CA ASP A 74 8.03 -9.58 5.75
C ASP A 74 7.01 -8.76 4.94
N ALA A 75 5.75 -9.18 4.97
CA ALA A 75 4.71 -8.56 4.15
C ALA A 75 4.26 -7.20 4.68
N ASP A 76 4.54 -6.87 5.94
CA ASP A 76 4.09 -5.62 6.55
C ASP A 76 4.75 -4.40 5.88
N LEU A 77 3.95 -3.64 5.14
CA LEU A 77 4.36 -2.42 4.45
C LEU A 77 4.81 -1.33 5.42
N ARG A 78 4.39 -1.38 6.69
CA ARG A 78 4.83 -0.42 7.72
C ARG A 78 6.35 -0.47 7.93
N LEU A 79 6.97 -1.63 7.73
CA LEU A 79 8.44 -1.76 7.80
C LEU A 79 9.15 -0.97 6.70
N ARG A 80 8.55 -0.90 5.51
CA ARG A 80 9.10 -0.16 4.37
C ARG A 80 8.90 1.33 4.54
N VAL A 81 7.73 1.74 5.02
CA VAL A 81 7.46 3.13 5.45
C VAL A 81 8.44 3.57 6.54
N GLU A 82 8.69 2.71 7.54
CA GLU A 82 9.66 2.96 8.60
C GLU A 82 11.08 3.16 8.03
N ALA A 83 11.51 2.32 7.09
CA ALA A 83 12.82 2.46 6.43
C ALA A 83 12.96 3.79 5.66
N MET A 84 11.93 4.20 4.91
CA MET A 84 11.90 5.50 4.21
C MET A 84 11.98 6.67 5.20
N ARG A 85 11.21 6.62 6.29
CA ARG A 85 11.21 7.64 7.34
C ARG A 85 12.58 7.78 8.01
N ARG A 86 13.19 6.66 8.41
CA ARG A 86 14.54 6.64 9.02
C ARG A 86 15.60 7.20 8.07
N SER A 87 15.47 6.93 6.77
CA SER A 87 16.39 7.51 5.78
C SER A 87 16.21 9.03 5.63
N ARG A 88 15.00 9.56 5.79
CA ARG A 88 14.72 11.01 5.76
C ARG A 88 15.13 11.73 7.04
N SER A 89 15.18 11.05 8.19
CA SER A 89 15.51 11.67 9.48
C SER A 89 16.99 12.07 9.63
N GLY A 90 17.78 12.04 8.57
CA GLY A 90 19.15 12.56 8.54
C GLY A 90 20.17 11.69 9.26
N ALA A 91 19.90 10.39 9.43
CA ALA A 91 20.88 9.46 9.98
C ALA A 91 22.15 9.47 9.11
N ARG A 92 23.33 9.62 9.74
CA ARG A 92 24.64 9.61 9.06
C ARG A 92 24.93 8.27 8.38
N THR A 93 24.31 7.20 8.86
CA THR A 93 24.46 5.85 8.33
C THR A 93 23.27 5.51 7.43
N PRO A 94 23.51 4.93 6.24
CA PRO A 94 22.45 4.38 5.41
C PRO A 94 21.59 3.38 6.20
N VAL A 95 20.28 3.37 5.93
CA VAL A 95 19.40 2.32 6.47
C VAL A 95 19.70 1.03 5.72
N ASP A 96 20.47 0.15 6.35
CA ASP A 96 20.81 -1.19 5.88
C ASP A 96 19.87 -2.27 6.41
N THR A 97 19.20 -1.98 7.53
CA THR A 97 18.26 -2.88 8.19
C THR A 97 17.06 -2.15 8.81
N VAL A 98 15.91 -2.83 8.86
CA VAL A 98 14.71 -2.41 9.60
C VAL A 98 14.08 -3.62 10.27
N ARG A 99 13.99 -3.63 11.61
CA ARG A 99 13.45 -4.75 12.40
C ARG A 99 14.03 -6.12 12.01
N GLY A 100 15.34 -6.18 11.72
CA GLY A 100 16.04 -7.40 11.31
C GLY A 100 15.86 -7.78 9.83
N GLN A 101 15.11 -7.02 9.04
CA GLN A 101 15.02 -7.18 7.58
C GLN A 101 16.12 -6.37 6.91
N ARG A 102 16.80 -6.95 5.92
CA ARG A 102 17.81 -6.23 5.12
C ARG A 102 17.12 -5.28 4.15
N VAL A 103 17.65 -4.06 4.04
CA VAL A 103 17.17 -3.02 3.13
C VAL A 103 18.19 -2.82 2.02
N ARG A 104 17.72 -2.76 0.77
CA ARG A 104 18.55 -2.49 -0.41
C ARG A 104 18.74 -0.98 -0.58
N PRO A 105 19.94 -0.43 -0.35
CA PRO A 105 20.13 1.03 -0.35
C PRO A 105 19.81 1.67 -1.71
N GLY A 106 20.14 0.99 -2.81
CA GLY A 106 19.85 1.46 -4.16
C GLY A 106 18.35 1.52 -4.46
N ALA A 107 17.58 0.51 -4.03
CA ALA A 107 16.12 0.49 -4.19
C ALA A 107 15.48 1.58 -3.33
N LEU A 108 15.86 1.67 -2.05
CA LEU A 108 15.38 2.70 -1.13
C LEU A 108 15.61 4.12 -1.68
N ARG A 109 16.80 4.41 -2.23
CA ARG A 109 17.10 5.72 -2.83
C ARG A 109 16.21 6.04 -4.03
N ARG A 110 15.91 5.06 -4.88
CA ARG A 110 14.98 5.24 -6.02
C ARG A 110 13.57 5.49 -5.54
N THR A 111 13.06 4.67 -4.62
CA THR A 111 11.73 4.83 -4.02
C THR A 111 11.57 6.20 -3.35
N LEU A 112 12.59 6.69 -2.64
CA LEU A 112 12.56 8.03 -2.03
C LEU A 112 12.47 9.15 -3.08
N ARG A 113 13.18 9.04 -4.20
CA ARG A 113 13.11 10.02 -5.30
C ARG A 113 11.74 10.01 -5.96
N GLU A 114 11.17 8.83 -6.15
CA GLU A 114 9.83 8.69 -6.72
C GLU A 114 8.76 9.27 -5.79
N ALA A 115 8.84 8.97 -4.49
CA ALA A 115 7.94 9.56 -3.51
C ALA A 115 8.01 11.09 -3.49
N GLU A 116 9.22 11.65 -3.63
CA GLU A 116 9.42 13.10 -3.73
C GLU A 116 8.86 13.69 -5.03
N HIS A 117 8.98 12.97 -6.15
CA HIS A 117 8.34 13.36 -7.41
C HIS A 117 6.81 13.40 -7.27
N LEU A 118 6.22 12.35 -6.68
CA LEU A 118 4.78 12.26 -6.44
C LEU A 118 4.28 13.34 -5.47
N ARG A 119 5.05 13.69 -4.44
CA ARG A 119 4.72 14.80 -3.52
C ARG A 119 4.58 16.12 -4.27
N ARG A 120 5.55 16.45 -5.14
CA ARG A 120 5.49 17.66 -5.98
C ARG A 120 4.30 17.63 -6.93
N LEU A 121 4.06 16.48 -7.58
CA LEU A 121 2.95 16.32 -8.51
C LEU A 121 1.59 16.51 -7.83
N CYS A 122 1.43 16.00 -6.61
CA CYS A 122 0.19 16.05 -5.86
C CYS A 122 0.02 17.34 -5.02
N GLY A 123 0.99 18.26 -5.05
CA GLY A 123 0.98 19.46 -4.21
C GLY A 123 0.99 19.14 -2.71
N VAL A 124 1.63 18.04 -2.32
CA VAL A 124 1.80 17.68 -0.92
C VAL A 124 3.02 18.42 -0.39
N ASP A 125 2.81 19.29 0.60
CA ASP A 125 3.90 20.06 1.21
C ASP A 125 5.03 19.13 1.67
N GLY A 126 6.27 19.57 1.44
CA GLY A 126 7.49 18.85 1.83
C GLY A 126 7.69 18.71 3.36
N GLY A 127 6.66 19.00 4.14
CA GLY A 127 6.63 18.77 5.58
C GLY A 127 6.88 17.31 5.93
N ARG A 128 7.50 17.08 7.09
CA ARG A 128 7.63 15.72 7.63
C ARG A 128 6.24 15.13 7.79
N SER A 129 6.04 13.95 7.20
CA SER A 129 5.00 13.02 7.60
C SER A 129 4.92 12.96 9.14
N PRO A 130 3.76 13.22 9.75
CA PRO A 130 3.60 13.17 11.20
C PRO A 130 4.20 11.91 11.83
N ALA A 131 4.64 12.04 13.09
CA ALA A 131 5.02 10.86 13.85
C ALA A 131 3.78 9.98 14.05
N GLY A 132 3.84 8.71 13.64
CA GLY A 132 2.69 7.79 13.71
C GLY A 132 2.05 7.46 12.35
N ASP A 133 2.44 8.12 11.26
CA ASP A 133 1.87 7.86 9.92
C ASP A 133 1.86 6.38 9.51
N SER A 134 2.83 5.58 9.95
CA SER A 134 2.85 4.15 9.64
C SER A 134 1.61 3.39 10.13
N GLU A 135 0.93 3.85 11.17
CA GLU A 135 -0.31 3.25 11.67
C GLU A 135 -1.45 3.41 10.65
N HIS A 136 -1.48 4.53 9.94
CA HIS A 136 -2.45 4.81 8.88
C HIS A 136 -2.16 4.07 7.56
N THR A 137 -1.15 3.20 7.51
CA THR A 137 -0.82 2.47 6.27
C THR A 137 -2.00 1.64 5.77
N GLY A 138 -2.74 0.98 6.68
CA GLY A 138 -3.92 0.20 6.33
C GLY A 138 -4.99 1.03 5.65
N ILE A 139 -5.41 2.13 6.29
CA ILE A 139 -6.48 2.98 5.77
C ILE A 139 -6.09 3.64 4.43
N VAL A 140 -4.84 4.09 4.29
CA VAL A 140 -4.39 4.67 3.00
C VAL A 140 -4.38 3.60 1.90
N LEU A 141 -3.93 2.37 2.19
CA LEU A 141 -3.99 1.27 1.23
C LEU A 141 -5.44 0.88 0.86
N ALA A 142 -6.39 1.04 1.78
CA ALA A 142 -7.80 0.72 1.54
C ALA A 142 -8.38 1.56 0.39
N PHE A 143 -7.94 2.81 0.19
CA PHE A 143 -8.33 3.62 -0.97
C PHE A 143 -7.82 3.05 -2.29
N ALA A 144 -6.63 2.45 -2.31
CA ALA A 144 -6.11 1.79 -3.50
C ALA A 144 -6.74 0.41 -3.72
N TYR A 145 -7.05 -0.31 -2.65
CA TYR A 145 -7.44 -1.72 -2.70
C TYR A 145 -8.68 -2.05 -1.84
N PRO A 146 -9.83 -1.40 -2.09
CA PRO A 146 -11.04 -1.64 -1.29
C PRO A 146 -11.56 -3.08 -1.44
N ASP A 147 -11.40 -3.67 -2.63
CA ASP A 147 -11.73 -5.07 -2.91
C ASP A 147 -10.80 -6.09 -2.22
N ARG A 148 -9.65 -5.64 -1.70
CA ARG A 148 -8.63 -6.49 -1.05
C ARG A 148 -8.49 -6.20 0.45
N ILE A 149 -9.51 -5.61 1.06
CA ILE A 149 -9.69 -5.62 2.50
C ILE A 149 -10.07 -7.05 2.91
N GLY A 150 -9.34 -7.62 3.85
CA GLY A 150 -9.47 -9.03 4.25
C GLY A 150 -9.69 -9.20 5.74
N ARG A 151 -10.68 -10.02 6.10
CA ARG A 151 -10.93 -10.45 7.48
C ARG A 151 -10.24 -11.78 7.74
N ARG A 152 -9.56 -11.91 8.88
CA ARG A 152 -8.95 -13.17 9.31
C ARG A 152 -10.04 -14.22 9.52
N ARG A 153 -9.82 -15.44 9.04
CA ARG A 153 -10.72 -16.56 9.29
C ARG A 153 -10.59 -17.03 10.73
N GLU A 154 -11.72 -17.42 11.31
CA GLU A 154 -11.75 -17.96 12.66
C GLU A 154 -10.91 -19.24 12.75
N GLY A 155 -10.08 -19.35 13.80
CA GLY A 155 -9.18 -20.50 14.01
C GLY A 155 -7.98 -20.61 13.05
N GLU A 156 -7.91 -19.83 11.97
CA GLU A 156 -6.87 -19.93 10.95
C GLU A 156 -5.95 -18.68 10.93
N ARG A 157 -4.89 -18.70 11.76
CA ARG A 157 -3.91 -17.61 11.81
C ARG A 157 -3.23 -17.43 10.44
N GLY A 158 -3.16 -16.18 9.96
CA GLY A 158 -2.52 -15.85 8.69
C GLY A 158 -3.31 -16.21 7.44
N ARG A 159 -4.60 -16.57 7.57
CA ARG A 159 -5.53 -16.78 6.45
C ARG A 159 -6.70 -15.81 6.53
N PHE A 160 -7.02 -15.22 5.40
CA PHE A 160 -7.97 -14.12 5.27
C PHE A 160 -8.97 -14.39 4.16
N LEU A 161 -10.20 -13.92 4.33
CA LEU A 161 -11.18 -13.81 3.27
C LEU A 161 -11.25 -12.34 2.83
N LEU A 162 -10.88 -12.07 1.58
CA LEU A 162 -10.94 -10.72 1.01
C LEU A 162 -12.38 -10.35 0.65
N ARG A 163 -12.68 -9.04 0.59
CA ARG A 163 -13.99 -8.49 0.22
C ARG A 163 -14.46 -8.97 -1.15
N ASN A 164 -13.55 -9.18 -2.09
CA ASN A 164 -13.84 -9.79 -3.40
C ASN A 164 -14.10 -11.31 -3.37
N GLY A 165 -14.18 -11.93 -2.19
CA GLY A 165 -14.45 -13.35 -1.98
C GLY A 165 -13.23 -14.27 -2.11
N LYS A 166 -12.05 -13.74 -2.48
CA LYS A 166 -10.84 -14.54 -2.64
C LYS A 166 -10.20 -14.87 -1.28
N GLY A 167 -9.75 -16.10 -1.11
CA GLY A 167 -8.89 -16.48 0.02
C GLY A 167 -7.49 -15.89 -0.15
N ALA A 168 -6.88 -15.43 0.94
CA ALA A 168 -5.50 -14.94 0.94
C ALA A 168 -4.75 -15.47 2.17
N ARG A 169 -3.45 -15.73 2.03
CA ARG A 169 -2.61 -16.26 3.12
C ARG A 169 -1.18 -15.76 3.08
N PHE A 170 -0.55 -15.65 4.24
CA PHE A 170 0.90 -15.48 4.32
C PHE A 170 1.62 -16.79 4.00
N ALA A 171 2.83 -16.70 3.43
CA ALA A 171 3.64 -17.87 3.15
C ALA A 171 4.30 -18.46 4.41
N GLU A 172 4.61 -17.60 5.37
CA GLU A 172 5.26 -17.93 6.62
C GLU A 172 4.53 -17.20 7.76
N ALA A 173 4.73 -17.66 9.00
CA ALA A 173 4.18 -16.99 10.16
C ALA A 173 4.85 -15.63 10.36
N GLN A 174 4.08 -14.56 10.21
CA GLN A 174 4.51 -13.18 10.42
C GLN A 174 3.71 -12.55 11.58
N ALA A 175 4.17 -11.43 12.13
CA ALA A 175 3.43 -10.72 13.17
C ALA A 175 2.01 -10.33 12.69
N LEU A 176 1.94 -9.82 11.45
CA LEU A 176 0.73 -9.41 10.76
C LEU A 176 -0.32 -10.53 10.59
N ALA A 177 0.09 -11.80 10.68
CA ALA A 177 -0.83 -12.94 10.62
C ALA A 177 -1.83 -13.00 11.79
N GLY A 178 -1.58 -12.26 12.87
CA GLY A 178 -2.48 -12.14 14.02
C GLY A 178 -3.55 -11.06 13.89
N SER A 179 -3.39 -10.10 12.97
CA SER A 179 -4.35 -9.00 12.78
C SER A 179 -5.72 -9.53 12.38
N ASP A 180 -6.78 -8.89 12.88
CA ASP A 180 -8.17 -9.24 12.52
C ASP A 180 -8.51 -8.80 11.11
N TRP A 181 -8.03 -7.62 10.71
CA TRP A 181 -8.21 -7.07 9.37
C TRP A 181 -6.87 -6.66 8.75
N ILE A 182 -6.77 -6.84 7.44
CA ILE A 182 -5.64 -6.38 6.64
C ILE A 182 -6.12 -5.77 5.32
N VAL A 183 -5.27 -4.95 4.70
CA VAL A 183 -5.37 -4.64 3.27
C VAL A 183 -4.23 -5.30 2.54
N ALA A 184 -4.54 -6.17 1.58
CA ALA A 184 -3.54 -6.89 0.79
C ALA A 184 -3.24 -6.13 -0.52
N ALA A 185 -2.13 -5.39 -0.54
CA ALA A 185 -1.74 -4.58 -1.68
C ALA A 185 -1.11 -5.40 -2.82
N ASP A 186 -0.43 -6.49 -2.48
CA ASP A 186 0.25 -7.36 -3.44
C ASP A 186 0.03 -8.84 -3.11
N LEU A 187 -0.47 -9.57 -4.11
CA LEU A 187 -0.96 -10.94 -4.01
C LEU A 187 -0.61 -11.70 -5.29
N ASP A 188 -0.33 -13.00 -5.20
CA ASP A 188 -0.31 -13.83 -6.41
C ASP A 188 -1.73 -14.12 -6.94
N ALA A 189 -1.79 -14.47 -8.22
CA ALA A 189 -3.04 -14.87 -8.87
C ALA A 189 -3.32 -16.38 -8.74
N ARG A 190 -2.53 -17.14 -7.98
CA ARG A 190 -2.48 -18.61 -8.10
C ARG A 190 -3.25 -19.32 -6.97
N GLY A 191 -3.80 -20.48 -7.30
CA GLY A 191 -4.43 -21.38 -6.34
C GLY A 191 -5.73 -20.85 -5.73
N ARG A 192 -6.26 -21.61 -4.76
CA ARG A 192 -7.48 -21.27 -4.02
C ARG A 192 -7.28 -20.09 -3.08
N ASP A 193 -6.14 -20.05 -2.40
CA ASP A 193 -5.74 -18.93 -1.54
C ASP A 193 -4.51 -18.24 -2.14
N ALA A 194 -4.65 -16.96 -2.44
CA ALA A 194 -3.56 -16.13 -2.94
C ALA A 194 -2.49 -15.93 -1.87
N ARG A 195 -1.22 -16.02 -2.26
CA ARG A 195 -0.11 -15.67 -1.37
C ARG A 195 -0.03 -14.15 -1.23
N ILE A 196 0.03 -13.67 0.00
CA ILE A 196 0.24 -12.25 0.33
C ILE A 196 1.74 -11.93 0.31
N PHE A 197 2.12 -10.94 -0.49
CA PHE A 197 3.49 -10.42 -0.53
C PHE A 197 3.63 -9.09 0.21
N ARG A 198 2.62 -8.22 0.11
CA ARG A 198 2.62 -6.89 0.76
C ARG A 198 1.23 -6.57 1.28
N ALA A 199 1.15 -6.21 2.56
CA ALA A 199 -0.08 -5.86 3.25
C ALA A 199 0.19 -4.90 4.41
N ALA A 200 -0.88 -4.39 5.01
CA ALA A 200 -0.81 -3.68 6.28
C ALA A 200 -2.06 -4.02 7.11
N PRO A 201 -1.99 -3.91 8.45
CA PRO A 201 -3.19 -4.10 9.27
C PRO A 201 -4.14 -2.93 9.02
N LEU A 202 -5.43 -3.22 9.16
CA LEU A 202 -6.49 -2.22 9.18
C LEU A 202 -7.21 -2.38 10.51
N ASP A 203 -7.52 -1.28 11.18
CA ASP A 203 -8.35 -1.30 12.38
C ASP A 203 -9.83 -1.17 11.97
N GLU A 204 -10.75 -1.65 12.81
CA GLU A 204 -12.19 -1.73 12.48
C GLU A 204 -12.96 -0.40 12.66
N GLU A 205 -12.26 0.73 12.84
CA GLU A 205 -12.88 2.04 13.09
C GLU A 205 -13.34 2.78 11.82
#